data_AF-A0A533Z071-F1
#
_entry.id   AF-A0A533Z071-F1
#
_cell.length_a   1.000
_cell.length_b   1.000
_cell.length_c   1.000
_cell.angle_alpha   90.00
_cell.angle_beta   90.00
_cell.angle_gamma   90.00
#
_symmetry.space_group_name_H-M   'P 1'
#
loop_
_entity.id
_entity.type
_entity.pdbx_description
1 polymer ?
#
loop_
_entity_poly.entity_id
_entity_poly.type
_entity_poly.pdbx_seq_one_letter_code
_entity_poly.pdbx_strand_id
1 'polypeptide(L)'
;MKPLPIRVKLTAWYSAVLGVTFALFGAVAFFGMQKSIETTVDESLRDRASGIQELMERVLSEGPERLGDELQEHSELSEEWGLSQVCDAEGHWIYRSRLMRRYDVPATDAARSVIYNLQTQSLPLRILATQANLSGRSYHIQVAAPMDDYEDALDRYRWVLL
;
A
#
# COMPACT_ATOMS: atom_id res chain seq x y z
N MET A 1 1.56 -55.60 -17.06
CA MET A 1 0.77 -54.46 -16.53
C MET A 1 -0.63 -54.56 -17.11
N LYS A 2 -1.67 -54.78 -16.30
CA LYS A 2 -3.05 -54.99 -16.80
C LYS A 2 -3.61 -53.64 -17.31
N PRO A 3 -4.23 -53.58 -18.50
CA PRO A 3 -4.82 -52.34 -19.01
C PRO A 3 -5.99 -51.92 -18.10
N LEU A 4 -6.00 -50.64 -17.71
CA LEU A 4 -7.08 -50.07 -16.91
C LEU A 4 -8.41 -50.13 -17.67
N PRO A 5 -9.53 -50.42 -17.00
CA PRO A 5 -10.84 -50.40 -17.63
C PRO A 5 -11.11 -49.04 -18.29
N ILE A 6 -11.70 -49.04 -19.48
CA ILE A 6 -12.04 -47.81 -20.23
C ILE A 6 -12.85 -46.83 -19.38
N ARG A 7 -13.74 -47.32 -18.50
CA ARG A 7 -14.49 -46.50 -17.55
C ARG A 7 -13.57 -45.71 -16.61
N VAL A 8 -12.53 -46.35 -16.07
CA VAL A 8 -11.55 -45.70 -15.18
C VAL A 8 -10.74 -44.65 -15.94
N LYS A 9 -10.39 -44.92 -17.20
CA LYS A 9 -9.69 -43.95 -18.06
C LYS A 9 -10.54 -42.72 -18.36
N LEU A 10 -11.84 -42.91 -18.64
CA LEU A 10 -12.78 -41.81 -18.82
C LEU A 10 -12.95 -41.00 -17.52
N THR A 11 -13.21 -41.66 -16.40
CA THR A 11 -13.36 -40.97 -15.10
C THR A 11 -12.10 -40.19 -14.74
N ALA A 12 -10.91 -40.78 -14.91
CA ALA A 12 -9.65 -40.08 -14.66
C ALA A 12 -9.50 -38.83 -15.54
N TRP A 13 -9.91 -38.90 -16.81
CA TRP A 13 -9.88 -37.74 -17.71
C TRP A 13 -10.87 -36.66 -17.29
N TYR A 14 -12.12 -37.02 -16.97
CA TYR A 14 -13.12 -36.07 -16.48
C TYR A 14 -12.69 -35.42 -15.16
N SER A 15 -12.17 -36.22 -14.21
CA SER A 15 -11.63 -35.71 -12.96
C SER A 15 -10.43 -34.80 -13.17
N ALA A 16 -9.55 -35.12 -14.13
CA ALA A 16 -8.41 -34.26 -14.46
C ALA A 16 -8.87 -32.92 -15.04
N VAL A 17 -9.81 -32.92 -16.00
CA VAL A 17 -10.37 -31.69 -16.57
C VAL A 17 -11.06 -30.85 -15.48
N LEU A 18 -11.82 -31.49 -14.59
CA LEU A 18 -12.48 -30.84 -13.48
C LEU A 18 -11.46 -30.23 -12.50
N GLY A 19 -10.42 -30.98 -12.14
CA GLY A 19 -9.35 -30.52 -11.27
C GLY A 19 -8.58 -29.33 -11.87
N VAL A 20 -8.27 -29.37 -13.17
CA VAL A 20 -7.65 -28.24 -13.89
C VAL A 20 -8.56 -27.02 -13.88
N THR A 21 -9.87 -27.22 -14.07
CA THR A 21 -10.84 -26.12 -14.05
C THR A 21 -10.90 -25.47 -12.67
N PHE A 22 -10.95 -26.25 -11.60
CA PHE A 22 -10.92 -25.72 -10.23
C PHE A 22 -9.60 -25.03 -9.89
N ALA A 23 -8.47 -25.59 -10.29
CA ALA A 23 -7.17 -24.98 -10.08
C ALA A 23 -7.07 -23.62 -10.82
N LEU A 24 -7.55 -23.56 -12.06
CA LEU A 24 -7.59 -22.31 -12.84
C LEU A 24 -8.51 -21.28 -12.17
N PHE A 25 -9.68 -21.70 -11.72
CA PHE A 25 -10.61 -20.82 -11.01
C PHE A 25 -10.00 -20.28 -9.70
N GLY A 26 -9.39 -21.14 -8.90
CA GLY A 26 -8.69 -20.74 -7.67
C GLY A 26 -7.56 -19.75 -7.95
N ALA A 27 -6.75 -20.00 -8.98
CA ALA A 27 -5.69 -19.07 -9.38
C ALA A 27 -6.25 -17.69 -9.78
N VAL A 28 -7.28 -17.65 -10.62
CA VAL A 28 -7.92 -16.39 -11.03
C VAL A 28 -8.50 -15.64 -9.84
N ALA A 29 -9.17 -16.34 -8.92
CA ALA A 29 -9.73 -15.73 -7.72
C ALA A 29 -8.64 -15.17 -6.79
N PHE A 30 -7.55 -15.92 -6.59
CA PHE A 30 -6.41 -15.49 -5.79
C PHE A 30 -5.75 -14.23 -6.34
N PHE A 31 -5.40 -14.23 -7.63
CA PHE A 31 -4.80 -13.05 -8.28
C PHE A 31 -5.77 -11.86 -8.34
N GLY A 32 -7.07 -12.13 -8.50
CA GLY A 32 -8.12 -11.11 -8.44
C GLY A 32 -8.16 -10.43 -7.08
N MET A 33 -8.12 -11.20 -5.99
CA MET A 33 -8.12 -10.69 -4.62
C MET A 33 -6.84 -9.89 -4.32
N GLN A 34 -5.67 -10.44 -4.65
CA GLN A 34 -4.38 -9.76 -4.47
C GLN A 34 -4.38 -8.39 -5.17
N LYS A 35 -4.80 -8.35 -6.44
CA LYS A 35 -4.84 -7.11 -7.22
C LYS A 35 -5.86 -6.11 -6.68
N SER A 36 -7.00 -6.59 -6.19
CA SER A 36 -8.02 -5.74 -5.57
C SER A 36 -7.47 -5.04 -4.33
N ILE A 37 -6.79 -5.78 -3.45
CA ILE A 37 -6.15 -5.24 -2.25
C ILE A 37 -5.14 -4.16 -2.62
N GLU A 38 -4.20 -4.47 -3.53
CA GLU A 38 -3.18 -3.51 -3.95
C GLU A 38 -3.80 -2.22 -4.50
N THR A 39 -4.85 -2.34 -5.32
CA THR A 39 -5.54 -1.19 -5.91
C THR A 39 -6.22 -0.34 -4.84
N THR A 40 -6.93 -0.97 -3.90
CA THR A 40 -7.62 -0.28 -2.80
C THR A 40 -6.64 0.43 -1.87
N VAL A 41 -5.51 -0.21 -1.54
CA VAL A 41 -4.46 0.43 -0.73
C VAL A 41 -3.84 1.60 -1.50
N ASP A 42 -3.56 1.43 -2.79
CA ASP A 42 -2.99 2.50 -3.62
C ASP A 42 -3.91 3.72 -3.74
N GLU A 43 -5.21 3.50 -3.89
CA GLU A 43 -6.22 4.57 -3.88
C GLU A 43 -6.25 5.27 -2.52
N SER A 44 -6.30 4.52 -1.41
CA SER A 44 -6.27 5.13 -0.07
C SER A 44 -5.00 5.95 0.17
N LEU A 45 -3.83 5.49 -0.30
CA LEU A 45 -2.59 6.26 -0.20
C LEU A 45 -2.65 7.55 -1.02
N ARG A 46 -3.24 7.52 -2.22
CA ARG A 46 -3.42 8.74 -3.04
C ARG A 46 -4.37 9.73 -2.39
N ASP A 47 -5.47 9.25 -1.81
CA ASP A 47 -6.45 10.10 -1.13
C ASP A 47 -5.82 10.76 0.10
N ARG A 48 -5.06 10.02 0.91
CA ARG A 48 -4.31 10.56 2.06
C ARG A 48 -3.27 11.59 1.64
N ALA A 49 -2.48 11.30 0.60
CA ALA A 49 -1.49 12.24 0.09
C ALA A 49 -2.14 13.54 -0.43
N SER A 50 -3.30 13.41 -1.10
CA SER A 50 -4.08 14.56 -1.58
C SER A 50 -4.65 15.38 -0.42
N GLY A 51 -5.15 14.72 0.63
CA GLY A 51 -5.60 15.40 1.86
C GLY A 51 -4.49 16.14 2.59
N ILE A 52 -3.28 15.57 2.65
CA ILE A 52 -2.08 16.27 3.15
C ILE A 52 -1.79 17.49 2.29
N GLN A 53 -1.77 17.33 0.97
CA GLN A 53 -1.50 18.44 0.05
C GLN A 53 -2.52 19.58 0.22
N GLU A 54 -3.81 19.27 0.34
CA GLU A 54 -4.87 20.27 0.54
C GLU A 54 -4.71 21.00 1.88
N LEU A 55 -4.38 20.28 2.96
CA LEU A 55 -4.09 20.90 4.26
C LEU A 55 -2.87 21.82 4.16
N MET A 56 -1.80 21.35 3.52
CA MET A 56 -0.59 22.16 3.33
C MET A 56 -0.88 23.42 2.52
N GLU A 57 -1.69 23.35 1.47
CA GLU A 57 -2.07 24.52 0.66
C GLU A 57 -2.85 25.56 1.48
N ARG A 58 -3.77 25.11 2.34
CA ARG A 58 -4.52 25.98 3.26
C ARG A 58 -3.59 26.63 4.29
N VAL A 59 -2.76 25.85 4.98
CA VAL A 59 -1.86 26.35 6.04
C VAL A 59 -0.77 27.25 5.48
N LEU A 60 -0.21 26.93 4.30
CA LEU A 60 0.81 27.78 3.65
C LEU A 60 0.26 29.15 3.24
N SER A 61 -1.05 29.25 3.00
CA SER A 61 -1.72 30.52 2.72
C SER A 61 -1.88 31.38 3.98
N GLU A 62 -1.95 30.76 5.17
CA GLU A 62 -2.06 31.42 6.47
C GLU A 62 -0.70 31.75 7.10
N GLY A 63 0.33 30.93 6.84
CA GLY A 63 1.70 31.18 7.25
C GLY A 63 2.56 29.91 7.26
N PRO A 64 3.73 29.88 6.58
CA PRO A 64 4.54 28.68 6.46
C PRO A 64 5.16 28.19 7.77
N GLU A 65 5.32 29.06 8.77
CA GLU A 65 5.89 28.70 10.08
C GLU A 65 4.98 27.76 10.88
N ARG A 66 3.67 27.78 10.60
CA ARG A 66 2.68 26.93 11.29
C ARG A 66 2.53 25.54 10.67
N LEU A 67 3.18 25.29 9.52
CA LEU A 67 2.99 24.05 8.76
C LEU A 67 3.32 22.79 9.56
N GLY A 68 4.45 22.81 10.28
CA GLY A 68 4.88 21.66 11.08
C GLY A 68 3.92 21.38 12.24
N ASP A 69 3.48 22.42 12.94
CA ASP A 69 2.57 22.32 14.09
C ASP A 69 1.18 21.85 13.66
N GLU A 70 0.61 22.42 12.59
CA GLU A 70 -0.70 22.02 12.06
C GLU A 70 -0.69 20.58 11.53
N LEU A 71 0.38 20.16 10.84
CA LEU A 71 0.55 18.77 10.40
C LEU A 71 0.65 17.82 11.59
N GLN A 72 1.36 18.22 12.66
CA GLN A 72 1.46 17.44 13.88
C GLN A 72 0.09 17.33 14.58
N GLU A 73 -0.64 18.42 14.77
CA GLU A 73 -1.95 18.43 15.41
C GLU A 73 -2.97 17.58 14.63
N HIS A 74 -3.07 17.76 13.30
CA HIS A 74 -3.97 16.97 12.47
C HIS A 74 -3.63 15.47 12.47
N SER A 75 -2.34 15.13 12.51
CA SER A 75 -1.90 13.73 12.52
C SER A 75 -2.19 13.01 13.83
N GLU A 76 -2.21 13.72 14.96
CA GLU A 76 -2.54 13.11 16.26
C GLU A 76 -4.05 12.89 16.42
N LEU A 77 -4.85 13.67 15.70
CA LEU A 77 -6.31 13.55 15.70
C LEU A 77 -6.83 12.52 14.68
N SER A 78 -6.04 12.17 13.67
CA SER A 78 -6.44 11.25 12.61
C SER A 78 -5.55 10.00 12.54
N GLU A 79 -6.11 8.85 12.90
CA GLU A 79 -5.46 7.53 12.72
C GLU A 79 -5.03 7.31 11.26
N GLU A 80 -5.75 7.92 10.33
CA GLU A 80 -5.49 7.84 8.89
C GLU A 80 -4.13 8.46 8.50
N TRP A 81 -3.57 9.36 9.31
CA TRP A 81 -2.30 10.05 9.05
C TRP A 81 -1.15 9.52 9.91
N GLY A 82 -1.38 8.43 10.66
CA GLY A 82 -0.40 7.85 11.58
C GLY A 82 0.91 7.37 10.93
N LEU A 83 0.93 7.21 9.60
CA LEU A 83 2.06 6.75 8.79
C LEU A 83 2.37 7.74 7.66
N SER A 84 2.50 9.02 7.99
CA SER A 84 2.90 10.06 7.02
C SER A 84 4.17 10.81 7.45
N GLN A 85 4.86 11.38 6.47
CA GLN A 85 6.01 12.27 6.67
C GLN A 85 6.11 13.30 5.52
N VAL A 86 6.60 14.48 5.84
CA VAL A 86 6.75 15.62 4.92
C VAL A 86 8.14 16.23 5.11
N CYS A 87 8.85 16.42 4.01
CA CYS A 87 10.11 17.17 3.98
C CYS A 87 10.08 18.26 2.89
N ASP A 88 10.96 19.25 3.04
CA ASP A 88 11.20 20.24 1.99
C ASP A 88 12.08 19.68 0.87
N ALA A 89 12.29 20.49 -0.17
CA ALA A 89 13.14 20.17 -1.32
C ALA A 89 14.62 19.91 -0.96
N GLU A 90 15.07 20.36 0.21
CA GLU A 90 16.44 20.20 0.70
C GLU A 90 16.58 18.92 1.56
N GLY A 91 15.47 18.21 1.79
CA GLY A 91 15.40 17.02 2.62
C GLY A 91 15.29 17.32 4.12
N HIS A 92 15.02 18.57 4.51
CA HIS A 92 14.74 18.93 5.88
C HIS A 92 13.35 18.44 6.28
N TRP A 93 13.27 17.75 7.42
CA TRP A 93 12.01 17.24 7.92
C TRP A 93 11.15 18.37 8.46
N ILE A 94 9.98 18.57 7.85
CA ILE A 94 8.95 19.48 8.35
C ILE A 94 8.07 18.74 9.35
N TYR A 95 7.73 17.49 9.02
CA TYR A 95 6.90 16.63 9.86
C TYR A 95 7.25 15.16 9.64
N ARG A 96 7.29 14.37 10.72
CA ARG A 96 7.50 12.91 10.65
C ARG A 96 6.73 12.21 11.77
N SER A 97 5.72 11.43 11.38
CA SER A 97 4.90 10.67 12.33
C SER A 97 5.74 9.74 13.23
N ARG A 98 5.18 9.39 14.40
CA ARG A 98 5.85 8.50 15.35
C ARG A 98 6.13 7.13 14.75
N LEU A 99 5.20 6.60 13.94
CA LEU A 99 5.36 5.30 13.30
C LEU A 99 6.41 5.34 12.17
N MET A 100 6.43 6.38 11.33
CA MET A 100 7.49 6.55 10.32
C MET A 100 8.89 6.61 10.94
N ARG A 101 9.04 7.28 12.09
CA ARG A 101 10.30 7.29 12.86
C ARG A 101 10.63 5.92 13.44
N ARG A 102 9.64 5.21 13.99
CA ARG A 102 9.82 3.90 14.60
C ARG A 102 10.26 2.83 13.60
N TYR A 103 9.70 2.85 12.40
CA TYR A 103 10.04 1.92 11.31
C TYR A 103 11.19 2.38 10.43
N ASP A 104 11.82 3.51 10.79
CA ASP A 104 12.91 4.16 10.07
C ASP A 104 12.68 4.27 8.56
N VAL A 105 11.50 4.74 8.17
CA VAL A 105 11.16 4.93 6.76
C VAL A 105 11.98 6.08 6.19
N PRO A 106 12.81 5.86 5.15
CA PRO A 106 13.67 6.90 4.59
C PRO A 106 12.86 7.93 3.79
N ALA A 107 13.39 9.15 3.71
CA ALA A 107 12.91 10.13 2.74
C ALA A 107 13.13 9.56 1.33
N THR A 108 12.10 9.57 0.49
CA THR A 108 12.25 9.27 -0.93
C THR A 108 12.00 10.53 -1.73
N ASP A 109 13.05 11.02 -2.37
CA ASP A 109 12.90 12.04 -3.39
C ASP A 109 12.29 11.41 -4.65
N ALA A 110 10.99 11.64 -4.81
CA ALA A 110 10.23 11.19 -5.95
C ALA A 110 9.67 12.40 -6.69
N ALA A 111 10.34 12.79 -7.78
CA ALA A 111 9.90 13.89 -8.66
C ALA A 111 8.51 13.65 -9.28
N ARG A 112 8.04 12.41 -9.28
CA ARG A 112 6.71 11.99 -9.68
C ARG A 112 6.14 11.06 -8.63
N SER A 113 4.82 11.02 -8.50
CA SER A 113 4.13 10.03 -7.65
C SER A 113 4.59 8.60 -8.01
N VAL A 114 5.20 7.92 -7.03
CA VAL A 114 5.66 6.54 -7.13
C VAL A 114 5.12 5.77 -5.93
N ILE A 115 4.61 4.57 -6.19
CA ILE A 115 4.20 3.62 -5.15
C ILE A 115 5.17 2.45 -5.16
N TYR A 116 5.66 2.07 -3.99
CA TYR A 116 6.58 0.96 -3.82
C TYR A 116 6.36 0.22 -2.50
N ASN A 117 6.85 -1.01 -2.43
CA ASN A 117 6.85 -1.79 -1.19
C ASN A 117 8.20 -1.63 -0.49
N LEU A 118 8.16 -1.42 0.83
CA LEU A 118 9.32 -1.37 1.70
C LEU A 118 9.18 -2.46 2.76
N GLN A 119 10.07 -3.45 2.71
CA GLN A 119 10.16 -4.43 3.78
C GLN A 119 10.96 -3.81 4.93
N THR A 120 10.29 -3.46 6.03
CA THR A 120 10.99 -3.10 7.27
C THR A 120 11.18 -4.35 8.13
N GLN A 121 12.04 -4.29 9.16
CA GLN A 121 12.34 -5.45 10.01
C GLN A 121 11.10 -6.00 10.74
N SER A 122 10.07 -5.18 10.91
CA SER A 122 8.90 -5.48 11.74
C SER A 122 7.57 -5.42 11.00
N LEU A 123 7.50 -4.79 9.81
CA LEU A 123 6.26 -4.61 9.09
C LEU A 123 6.50 -4.43 7.58
N PRO A 124 5.83 -5.20 6.70
CA PRO A 124 5.80 -4.86 5.28
C PRO A 124 4.98 -3.57 5.11
N LEU A 125 5.56 -2.58 4.44
CA LEU A 125 4.91 -1.30 4.19
C LEU A 125 4.72 -1.09 2.69
N ARG A 126 3.59 -0.50 2.34
CA ARG A 126 3.37 0.05 1.00
C ARG A 126 3.36 1.57 1.09
N ILE A 127 4.23 2.20 0.31
CA ILE A 127 4.53 3.62 0.43
C ILE A 127 4.20 4.32 -0.88
N LEU A 128 3.51 5.45 -0.78
CA LEU A 128 3.40 6.42 -1.85
C LEU A 128 4.31 7.60 -1.52
N ALA A 129 5.22 7.91 -2.44
CA ALA A 129 6.04 9.11 -2.41
C ALA A 129 5.64 10.03 -3.56
N THR A 130 5.40 11.30 -3.26
CA THR A 130 5.03 12.31 -4.27
C THR A 130 5.63 13.65 -3.92
N GLN A 131 5.80 14.49 -4.93
CA GLN A 131 6.23 15.87 -4.79
C GLN A 131 5.05 16.81 -5.06
N ALA A 132 4.89 17.83 -4.23
CA ALA A 132 3.89 18.88 -4.38
C ALA A 132 4.58 20.24 -4.42
N ASN A 133 4.23 21.07 -5.41
CA ASN A 133 4.70 22.44 -5.51
C ASN A 133 3.62 23.37 -4.95
N LEU A 134 3.84 23.93 -3.77
CA LEU A 134 2.89 24.77 -3.04
C LEU A 134 3.55 26.12 -2.71
N SER A 135 2.86 27.22 -3.01
CA SER A 135 3.36 28.59 -2.76
C SER A 135 4.77 28.87 -3.31
N GLY A 136 5.11 28.28 -4.46
CA GLY A 136 6.42 28.41 -5.10
C GLY A 136 7.56 27.61 -4.45
N ARG A 137 7.27 26.78 -3.46
CA ARG A 137 8.22 25.85 -2.83
C ARG A 137 7.82 24.41 -3.12
N SER A 138 8.81 23.53 -3.16
CA SER A 138 8.58 22.11 -3.37
C SER A 138 8.66 21.34 -2.07
N TYR A 139 7.72 20.43 -1.88
CA TYR A 139 7.62 19.57 -0.71
C TYR A 139 7.49 18.12 -1.15
N HIS A 140 8.16 17.23 -0.45
CA HIS A 140 8.00 15.79 -0.64
C HIS A 140 7.06 15.26 0.44
N ILE A 141 6.00 14.60 -0.01
CA ILE A 141 4.97 14.00 0.83
C ILE A 141 5.10 12.50 0.67
N GLN A 142 5.20 11.80 1.81
CA GLN A 142 5.17 10.35 1.84
C GLN A 142 4.10 9.88 2.81
N VAL A 143 3.34 8.88 2.36
CA VAL A 143 2.35 8.17 3.15
C VAL A 143 2.57 6.68 3.00
N ALA A 144 2.32 5.93 4.06
CA ALA A 144 2.45 4.49 4.04
C ALA A 144 1.24 3.79 4.66
N ALA A 145 1.06 2.53 4.27
CA ALA A 145 0.11 1.61 4.85
C ALA A 145 0.83 0.32 5.28
N PRO A 146 0.46 -0.28 6.43
CA PRO A 146 0.81 -1.66 6.77
C PRO A 146 0.27 -2.62 5.72
N MET A 147 1.04 -3.65 5.40
CA MET A 147 0.60 -4.73 4.51
C MET A 147 0.41 -6.08 5.21
N ASP A 148 0.74 -6.19 6.49
CA ASP A 148 0.71 -7.44 7.26
C ASP A 148 -0.69 -8.06 7.32
N ASP A 149 -1.71 -7.30 7.69
CA ASP A 149 -3.08 -7.80 7.75
C ASP A 149 -3.57 -8.31 6.39
N TYR A 150 -3.15 -7.66 5.30
CA TYR A 150 -3.52 -8.03 3.95
C TYR A 150 -2.75 -9.28 3.47
N GLU A 151 -1.47 -9.36 3.79
CA GLU A 151 -0.63 -10.53 3.50
C GLU A 151 -1.15 -11.77 4.26
N ASP A 152 -1.47 -11.63 5.55
CA ASP A 152 -2.07 -12.68 6.36
C ASP A 152 -3.44 -13.14 5.81
N ALA A 153 -4.26 -12.20 5.35
CA ALA A 153 -5.54 -12.51 4.72
C ALA A 153 -5.36 -13.29 3.41
N LEU A 154 -4.40 -12.89 2.57
CA LEU A 154 -4.07 -13.59 1.33
C LEU A 154 -3.52 -14.99 1.60
N ASP A 155 -2.66 -15.13 2.61
CA ASP A 155 -2.13 -16.43 3.01
C ASP A 155 -3.22 -17.37 3.51
N ARG A 156 -4.17 -16.85 4.30
CA ARG A 156 -5.34 -17.64 4.72
C ARG A 156 -6.23 -18.02 3.54
N TYR A 157 -6.42 -17.11 2.58
CA TYR A 157 -7.20 -17.37 1.38
C TYR A 157 -6.55 -18.45 0.49
N ARG A 158 -5.22 -18.44 0.39
CA ARG A 158 -4.44 -19.47 -0.32
C ARG A 158 -4.70 -20.87 0.25
N TRP A 159 -4.77 -21.02 1.57
CA TRP A 159 -5.08 -22.30 2.22
C TRP A 159 -6.51 -22.79 2.02
N VAL A 160 -7.45 -21.91 1.67
CA VAL A 160 -8.84 -22.31 1.37
C VAL A 160 -8.97 -22.81 -0.07
N LEU A 161 -8.13 -22.31 -0.97
CA LEU A 161 -8.18 -22.62 -2.40
C LEU A 161 -7.32 -23.82 -2.83
N LEU A 162 -6.36 -24.24 -1.99
CA LEU A 162 -5.46 -25.38 -2.21
C LEU A 162 -5.79 -26.53 -1.25
#